data_AF-A0A916FQJ1-F1
#
_entry.id   AF-A0A916FQJ1-F1
#
_cell.length_a   1.000
_cell.length_b   1.000
_cell.length_c   1.000
_cell.angle_alpha   90.00
_cell.angle_beta   90.00
_cell.angle_gamma   90.00
#
_symmetry.space_group_name_H-M   'P 1'
#
loop_
_entity.id
_entity.type
_entity.pdbx_description
1 polymer ?
#
loop_
_entity_poly.entity_id
_entity_poly.type
_entity_poly.pdbx_seq_one_letter_code
_entity_poly.pdbx_strand_id
1 'polypeptide(L)'
;MTEDEIRMRLDELSEVMAARDVARLDYEAASKALIPPEIQTALSDLDAEFALRDAAIALNIQELEPEIKQAVLAHGASVKGAHLHAVWNKARVNWDARGLDRYAAQHPEVLIFRSDGDPSVALRKN
;
A
#
# COMPACT_ATOMS: atom_id res chain seq x y z
N MET A 1 15.39 18.60 -20.86
CA MET A 1 15.04 17.54 -21.82
C MET A 1 13.80 17.98 -22.57
N THR A 2 13.75 17.77 -23.88
CA THR A 2 12.54 17.98 -24.68
C THR A 2 11.50 16.90 -24.37
N GLU A 3 10.24 17.13 -24.75
CA GLU A 3 9.19 16.12 -24.59
C GLU A 3 9.56 14.79 -25.27
N ASP A 4 10.16 14.88 -26.46
CA ASP A 4 10.62 13.70 -27.21
C ASP A 4 11.77 12.97 -26.50
N GLU A 5 12.71 13.70 -25.88
CA GLU A 5 13.76 13.09 -25.07
C GLU A 5 13.18 12.40 -23.81
N ILE A 6 12.16 13.00 -23.17
CA ILE A 6 11.50 12.39 -22.01
C ILE A 6 10.78 11.10 -22.43
N ARG A 7 10.07 11.11 -23.56
CA ARG A 7 9.41 9.91 -24.11
C ARG A 7 10.42 8.80 -24.38
N MET A 8 11.52 9.11 -25.06
CA MET A 8 12.59 8.15 -25.33
C MET A 8 13.19 7.56 -24.05
N ARG A 9 13.36 8.35 -22.99
CA ARG A 9 13.85 7.84 -21.69
C ARG A 9 12.82 6.97 -20.96
N LEU A 10 11.53 7.26 -21.11
CA LEU A 10 10.48 6.40 -20.57
C LEU A 10 10.44 5.05 -21.30
N ASP A 11 10.65 5.06 -22.61
CA ASP A 11 10.74 3.83 -23.42
C ASP A 11 11.98 3.01 -23.03
N GLU A 12 13.16 3.65 -22.96
CA GLU A 12 14.40 3.03 -22.47
C GLU A 12 14.23 2.43 -21.05
N LEU A 13 13.57 3.17 -20.15
CA LEU A 13 13.30 2.68 -18.80
C LEU A 13 12.38 1.45 -18.81
N SER A 14 11.35 1.45 -19.67
CA SER A 14 10.44 0.31 -19.83
C SER A 14 11.16 -0.94 -20.29
N GLU A 15 12.07 -0.81 -21.27
CA GLU A 15 12.90 -1.91 -21.77
C GLU A 15 13.82 -2.48 -20.67
N VAL A 16 14.48 -1.61 -19.90
CA VAL A 16 15.34 -2.03 -18.79
C VAL A 16 14.52 -2.72 -17.69
N MET A 17 13.31 -2.23 -17.40
CA MET A 17 12.40 -2.87 -16.45
C MET A 17 11.98 -4.27 -16.94
N ALA A 18 11.68 -4.42 -18.22
CA ALA A 18 11.34 -5.72 -18.81
C ALA A 18 12.52 -6.69 -18.77
N ALA A 19 13.74 -6.23 -19.11
CA ALA A 19 14.95 -7.05 -19.03
C ALA A 19 15.23 -7.52 -17.60
N ARG A 20 15.02 -6.66 -16.60
CA ARG A 20 15.12 -7.03 -15.19
C ARG A 20 14.07 -8.08 -14.79
N ASP A 21 12.84 -7.93 -15.26
CA ASP A 21 11.76 -8.89 -14.98
C ASP A 21 12.08 -10.27 -15.57
N VAL A 22 12.65 -10.34 -16.79
CA VAL A 22 13.13 -11.60 -17.39
C VAL A 22 14.27 -12.22 -16.57
N ALA A 23 15.30 -11.44 -16.23
CA ALA A 23 16.42 -11.94 -15.44
C ALA A 23 16.00 -12.49 -14.06
N ARG A 24 14.96 -11.88 -13.45
CA ARG A 24 14.36 -12.39 -12.22
C ARG A 24 13.67 -13.74 -12.43
N LEU A 25 12.90 -13.90 -13.51
CA LEU A 25 12.25 -15.18 -13.83
C LEU A 25 13.28 -16.28 -14.12
N ASP A 26 14.35 -15.97 -14.84
CA ASP A 26 15.44 -16.91 -15.13
C ASP A 26 16.14 -17.35 -13.83
N TYR A 27 16.40 -16.41 -12.92
CA TYR A 27 16.95 -16.70 -11.60
C TYR A 27 16.01 -17.62 -10.80
N GLU A 28 14.71 -17.31 -10.76
CA GLU A 28 13.71 -18.13 -10.07
C GLU A 28 13.64 -19.55 -10.65
N ALA A 29 13.70 -19.69 -11.98
CA ALA A 29 13.71 -20.98 -12.66
C ALA A 29 14.99 -21.79 -12.37
N ALA A 30 16.16 -21.17 -12.44
CA ALA A 30 17.44 -21.80 -12.12
C ALA A 30 17.51 -22.21 -10.63
N SER A 31 16.98 -21.36 -9.74
CA SER A 31 16.89 -21.66 -8.31
C SER A 31 16.00 -22.88 -8.04
N LYS A 32 14.83 -22.97 -8.69
CA LYS A 32 13.96 -24.14 -8.59
C LYS A 32 14.61 -25.41 -9.13
N ALA A 33 15.37 -25.33 -10.21
CA ALA A 33 16.07 -26.47 -10.79
C ALA A 33 17.18 -27.03 -9.88
N LEU A 34 17.74 -26.20 -8.98
CA LEU A 34 18.73 -26.61 -7.98
C LEU A 34 18.12 -27.36 -6.79
N ILE A 35 16.81 -27.21 -6.55
CA ILE A 35 16.12 -27.85 -5.43
C ILE A 35 15.74 -29.27 -5.83
N PRO A 36 16.23 -30.31 -5.13
CA PRO A 36 15.80 -31.68 -5.39
C PRO A 36 14.29 -31.86 -5.20
N PRO A 37 13.64 -32.73 -5.99
CA PRO A 37 12.18 -32.93 -5.92
C PRO A 37 11.71 -33.37 -4.53
N GLU A 38 12.53 -34.14 -3.80
CA GLU A 38 12.24 -34.57 -2.42
C GLU A 38 12.11 -33.39 -1.46
N ILE A 39 12.97 -32.37 -1.60
CA ILE A 39 12.92 -31.16 -0.78
C ILE A 39 11.73 -30.30 -1.17
N GLN A 40 11.38 -30.24 -2.45
CA GLN A 40 10.20 -29.51 -2.93
C GLN A 40 8.90 -30.11 -2.38
N THR A 41 8.80 -31.44 -2.31
CA THR A 41 7.66 -32.13 -1.69
C THR A 41 7.62 -31.88 -0.20
N ALA A 42 8.74 -32.00 0.52
CA ALA A 42 8.80 -31.73 1.95
C ALA A 42 8.39 -30.28 2.30
N LEU A 43 8.77 -29.31 1.47
CA LEU A 43 8.33 -27.92 1.62
C LEU A 43 6.82 -27.76 1.38
N SER A 44 6.28 -28.41 0.35
CA SER A 44 4.83 -28.36 0.06
C SER A 44 3.98 -28.98 1.18
N ASP A 45 4.45 -30.07 1.78
CA ASP A 45 3.77 -30.72 2.90
C ASP A 45 3.81 -29.84 4.15
N LEU A 46 4.95 -29.20 4.40
CA LEU A 46 5.12 -28.23 5.48
C LEU A 46 4.18 -27.03 5.29
N ASP A 47 4.15 -26.45 4.09
CA ASP A 47 3.27 -25.34 3.76
C ASP A 47 1.80 -25.70 4.00
N ALA A 48 1.38 -26.91 3.64
CA ALA A 48 0.02 -27.39 3.90
C ALA A 48 -0.30 -27.54 5.39
N GLU A 49 0.65 -28.08 6.18
CA GLU A 49 0.49 -28.21 7.64
C GLU A 49 0.33 -26.85 8.32
N PHE A 50 1.19 -25.90 7.96
CA PHE A 50 1.19 -24.57 8.56
C PHE A 50 0.05 -23.69 8.05
N ALA A 51 -0.37 -23.82 6.78
CA ALA A 51 -1.53 -23.10 6.25
C ALA A 51 -2.81 -23.38 7.06
N LEU A 52 -3.00 -24.62 7.55
CA LEU A 52 -4.15 -24.95 8.38
C LEU A 52 -4.10 -24.24 9.75
N ARG A 53 -2.92 -24.16 10.37
CA ARG A 53 -2.71 -23.45 11.64
C ARG A 53 -2.92 -21.94 11.47
N ASP A 54 -2.36 -21.39 10.41
CA ASP A 54 -2.48 -19.97 10.07
C ASP A 54 -3.93 -19.59 9.76
N ALA A 55 -4.69 -20.47 9.08
CA ALA A 55 -6.10 -20.21 8.80
C ALA A 55 -6.92 -20.01 10.09
N ALA A 56 -6.72 -20.85 11.12
CA ALA A 56 -7.41 -20.71 12.39
C ALA A 56 -7.02 -19.42 13.14
N ILE A 57 -5.73 -19.06 13.12
CA ILE A 57 -5.22 -17.81 13.73
C ILE A 57 -5.75 -16.59 12.99
N ALA A 58 -5.74 -16.62 11.65
CA ALA A 58 -6.23 -15.54 10.80
C ALA A 58 -7.73 -15.28 11.02
N LEU A 59 -8.54 -16.33 11.19
CA LEU A 59 -9.96 -16.17 11.53
C LEU A 59 -10.13 -15.44 12.87
N ASN A 60 -9.41 -15.85 13.91
CA ASN A 60 -9.48 -15.19 15.22
C ASN A 60 -9.06 -13.71 15.14
N ILE A 61 -8.02 -13.39 14.37
CA ILE A 61 -7.59 -12.00 14.14
C ILE A 61 -8.68 -11.22 13.39
N GLN A 62 -9.24 -11.82 12.34
CA GLN A 62 -10.28 -11.21 11.51
C GLN A 62 -11.59 -10.96 12.29
N GLU A 63 -11.86 -11.72 13.36
CA GLU A 63 -12.99 -11.48 14.26
C GLU A 63 -12.66 -10.41 15.33
N LEU A 64 -11.53 -10.54 16.03
CA LEU A 64 -11.19 -9.66 17.16
C LEU A 64 -10.80 -8.24 16.72
N GLU A 65 -10.08 -8.08 15.61
CA GLU A 65 -9.63 -6.77 15.16
C GLU A 65 -10.77 -5.80 14.83
N PRO A 66 -11.80 -6.16 14.02
CA PRO A 66 -12.92 -5.27 13.76
C PRO A 66 -13.76 -5.03 15.01
N GLU A 67 -13.95 -6.02 15.88
CA GLU A 67 -14.67 -5.85 17.15
C GLU A 67 -13.99 -4.79 18.03
N ILE A 68 -12.67 -4.92 18.24
CA ILE A 68 -11.88 -3.96 19.03
C ILE A 68 -11.92 -2.57 18.38
N LYS A 69 -11.79 -2.47 17.05
CA LYS A 69 -11.88 -1.18 16.34
C LYS A 69 -13.25 -0.53 16.55
N GLN A 70 -14.35 -1.28 16.43
CA GLN A 70 -15.70 -0.77 16.66
C GLN A 70 -15.89 -0.33 18.12
N ALA A 71 -15.41 -1.11 19.08
CA ALA A 71 -15.46 -0.77 20.50
C ALA A 71 -14.69 0.53 20.81
N VAL A 72 -13.49 0.69 20.24
CA VAL A 72 -12.66 1.90 20.42
C VAL A 72 -13.30 3.12 19.74
N LEU A 73 -13.92 2.94 18.57
CA LEU A 73 -14.69 4.00 17.91
C LEU A 73 -15.89 4.45 18.76
N ALA A 74 -16.64 3.50 19.34
CA ALA A 74 -17.76 3.78 20.23
C ALA A 74 -17.29 4.42 21.57
N HIS A 75 -16.11 4.02 22.06
CA HIS A 75 -15.50 4.60 23.26
C HIS A 75 -15.01 6.04 23.03
N GLY A 76 -14.55 6.38 21.82
CA GLY A 76 -14.18 7.75 21.45
C GLY A 76 -12.81 8.22 21.98
N ALA A 77 -11.98 7.31 22.49
CA ALA A 77 -10.65 7.60 23.01
C ALA A 77 -9.69 6.42 22.76
N SER A 78 -8.39 6.71 22.75
CA SER A 78 -7.36 5.67 22.58
C SER A 78 -7.29 4.75 23.80
N VAL A 79 -7.11 3.44 23.58
CA VAL A 79 -7.07 2.42 24.63
C VAL A 79 -5.79 1.59 24.53
N LYS A 80 -5.03 1.52 25.62
CA LYS A 80 -3.77 0.79 25.70
C LYS A 80 -3.94 -0.53 26.45
N GLY A 81 -3.57 -1.63 25.82
CA GLY A 81 -3.42 -2.95 26.42
C GLY A 81 -1.96 -3.23 26.81
N ALA A 82 -1.69 -4.46 27.27
CA ALA A 82 -0.35 -4.87 27.68
C ALA A 82 0.66 -4.88 26.54
N HIS A 83 0.22 -5.25 25.33
CA HIS A 83 1.10 -5.42 24.16
C HIS A 83 0.65 -4.62 22.93
N LEU A 84 -0.58 -4.08 22.93
CA LEU A 84 -1.17 -3.35 21.80
C LEU A 84 -1.79 -2.03 22.28
N HIS A 85 -1.86 -1.06 21.38
CA HIS A 85 -2.46 0.25 21.64
C HIS A 85 -3.37 0.60 20.48
N ALA A 86 -4.67 0.71 20.75
CA ALA A 86 -5.65 1.18 19.80
C ALA A 86 -5.71 2.71 19.87
N VAL A 87 -5.25 3.39 18.83
CA VAL A 87 -5.22 4.85 18.76
C VAL A 87 -6.49 5.35 18.09
N TRP A 88 -7.34 6.04 18.85
CA TRP A 88 -8.49 6.73 18.31
C TRP A 88 -8.06 8.09 17.76
N ASN A 89 -8.37 8.34 16.50
CA ASN A 89 -8.15 9.64 15.87
C ASN A 89 -9.49 10.31 15.64
N LYS A 90 -9.60 11.57 16.05
CA LYS A 90 -10.76 12.39 15.71
C LYS A 90 -10.89 12.47 14.19
N ALA A 91 -12.12 12.35 13.69
CA ALA A 91 -12.41 12.50 12.26
C ALA A 91 -11.80 13.81 11.74
N ARG A 92 -11.09 13.72 10.62
CA ARG A 92 -10.52 14.89 9.96
C ARG A 92 -11.65 15.73 9.39
N VAL A 93 -11.57 17.04 9.60
CA VAL A 93 -12.42 17.98 8.87
C VAL A 93 -11.92 17.97 7.42
N ASN A 94 -12.76 17.47 6.52
CA ASN A 94 -12.49 17.52 5.10
C ASN A 94 -13.14 18.79 4.54
N TRP A 95 -12.37 19.59 3.81
CA TRP A 95 -12.85 20.81 3.18
C TRP A 95 -13.17 20.53 1.71
N ASP A 96 -14.32 20.99 1.23
CA ASP A 96 -14.63 20.96 -0.21
C ASP A 96 -13.82 22.05 -0.92
N ALA A 97 -12.69 21.67 -1.49
CA ALA A 97 -11.80 22.57 -2.23
C ALA A 97 -12.53 23.30 -3.37
N ARG A 98 -13.44 22.62 -4.09
CA ARG A 98 -14.18 23.25 -5.20
C ARG A 98 -15.18 24.30 -4.69
N GLY A 99 -15.84 23.99 -3.58
CA GLY A 99 -16.72 24.92 -2.89
C GLY A 99 -15.98 26.16 -2.39
N LEU A 100 -14.82 25.97 -1.78
CA LEU A 100 -13.95 27.06 -1.31
C LEU A 100 -13.42 27.91 -2.46
N ASP A 101 -12.99 27.29 -3.57
CA ASP A 101 -12.53 28.03 -4.76
C ASP A 101 -13.66 28.89 -5.35
N ARG A 102 -14.91 28.40 -5.35
CA ARG A 102 -16.08 29.21 -5.79
C ARG A 102 -16.35 30.36 -4.83
N TYR A 103 -16.24 30.13 -3.52
CA TYR A 103 -16.43 31.17 -2.52
C TYR A 103 -15.35 32.27 -2.63
N ALA A 104 -14.11 31.87 -2.88
CA ALA A 104 -12.98 32.78 -3.06
C ALA A 104 -13.17 33.76 -4.23
N ALA A 105 -14.02 33.44 -5.22
CA ALA A 105 -14.34 34.36 -6.31
C ALA A 105 -15.09 35.63 -5.85
N GLN A 106 -15.87 35.54 -4.76
CA GLN A 106 -16.56 36.67 -4.15
C GLN A 106 -15.84 37.19 -2.89
N HIS A 107 -14.94 36.37 -2.32
CA HIS A 107 -14.20 36.62 -1.09
C HIS A 107 -12.69 36.30 -1.25
N PRO A 108 -11.91 37.13 -1.97
CA PRO A 108 -10.50 36.85 -2.26
C PRO A 108 -9.61 36.78 -1.02
N GLU A 109 -10.03 37.34 0.11
CA GLU A 109 -9.31 37.31 1.39
C GLU A 109 -8.98 35.88 1.87
N VAL A 110 -9.75 34.87 1.45
CA VAL A 110 -9.51 33.47 1.82
C VAL A 110 -8.26 32.90 1.15
N LEU A 111 -7.83 33.46 0.01
CA LEU A 111 -6.68 32.97 -0.74
C LEU A 111 -5.35 33.11 0.01
N ILE A 112 -5.25 34.03 0.99
CA ILE A 112 -4.02 34.19 1.80
C ILE A 112 -3.70 32.95 2.65
N PHE A 113 -4.70 32.08 2.87
CA PHE A 113 -4.56 30.85 3.65
C PHE A 113 -4.32 29.62 2.77
N ARG A 114 -4.33 29.77 1.44
CA ARG A 114 -4.07 28.67 0.51
C ARG A 114 -2.56 28.48 0.34
N SER A 115 -2.10 27.27 0.61
CA SER A 115 -0.74 26.82 0.28
C SER A 115 -0.82 25.72 -0.77
N ASP A 116 -0.24 25.96 -1.94
CA ASP A 116 -0.07 24.90 -2.95
C ASP A 116 1.23 24.13 -2.65
N GLY A 117 1.15 22.80 -2.71
CA GLY A 117 2.32 21.92 -2.54
C GLY A 117 3.08 21.73 -3.85
N ASP A 118 4.29 21.16 -3.76
CA ASP A 118 5.12 20.90 -4.92
C ASP A 118 4.48 19.85 -5.85
N PRO A 119 4.53 20.05 -7.18
CA PRO A 119 4.05 19.05 -8.13
C PRO A 119 4.93 17.78 -8.04
N SER A 120 4.28 16.62 -7.96
CA SER A 120 4.95 15.31 -7.94
C SER A 120 4.57 14.48 -9.16
N VAL A 121 5.53 13.76 -9.74
CA VAL A 121 5.29 12.79 -10.83
C VAL A 121 5.43 11.38 -10.30
N ALA A 122 4.44 10.52 -10.58
CA ALA A 122 4.52 9.09 -10.31
C ALA A 122 4.57 8.33 -11.65
N LEU A 123 5.59 7.48 -11.84
CA LEU A 123 5.69 6.59 -12.99
C LEU A 123 4.83 5.35 -12.74
N ARG A 124 3.97 4.99 -13.70
CA ARG A 124 3.10 3.81 -13.64
C ARG A 124 3.27 2.98 -14.91
N LYS A 125 3.28 1.65 -14.77
CA LYS A 125 3.17 0.74 -15.93
C LYS A 125 1.75 0.85 -16.49
N ASN A 126 1.62 0.98 -17.81
CA ASN A 126 0.34 0.84 -18.52
C ASN A 126 0.15 -0.61 -18.97
#